data_AF-A0A7V9F813-F1
#
_entry.id   AF-A0A7V9F813-F1
#
_cell.length_a   1.000
_cell.length_b   1.000
_cell.length_c   1.000
_cell.angle_alpha   90.00
_cell.angle_beta   90.00
_cell.angle_gamma   90.00
#
_symmetry.space_group_name_H-M   'P 1'
#
loop_
_entity.id
_entity.type
_entity.pdbx_description
1 polymer ?
#
loop_
_entity_poly.entity_id
_entity_poly.type
_entity_poly.pdbx_seq_one_letter_code
_entity_poly.pdbx_strand_id
1 'polypeptide(L)'
;MKEPEFTSPSLISRVLRDPVRLRRGAWLAALAVSLGGGVAGSGWAAVGSFAAILMALVWLLVPVVATGIGMGDAFFLRHGIGQRRVTIMLVLSTVAALVSCVVLAVASRPESQQELLSGALYLLLTLAVISWLAAVIGLGVGRSDGYLSRRIQNVDDRGW
;
A
#
# COMPACT_ATOMS: atom_id res chain seq x y z
N MET A 1 -44.03 -15.90 -11.66
CA MET A 1 -42.63 -15.94 -11.16
C MET A 1 -41.77 -15.22 -12.17
N LYS A 2 -41.17 -14.07 -11.80
CA LYS A 2 -40.23 -13.34 -12.66
C LYS A 2 -38.83 -13.88 -12.39
N GLU A 3 -38.13 -14.30 -13.43
CA GLU A 3 -36.71 -14.66 -13.32
C GLU A 3 -35.90 -13.44 -12.85
N PRO A 4 -34.92 -13.61 -11.94
CA PRO A 4 -34.07 -12.51 -11.51
C PRO A 4 -33.19 -12.07 -12.68
N GLU A 5 -33.36 -10.82 -13.07
CA GLU A 5 -32.57 -10.12 -14.07
C GLU A 5 -31.10 -10.14 -13.63
N PHE A 6 -30.25 -10.88 -14.36
CA PHE A 6 -28.80 -10.91 -14.14
C PHE A 6 -28.25 -9.50 -14.40
N THR A 7 -28.17 -8.69 -13.34
CA THR A 7 -27.50 -7.40 -13.36
C THR A 7 -26.07 -7.62 -13.81
N SER A 8 -25.76 -7.12 -15.01
CA SER A 8 -24.42 -7.21 -15.58
C SER A 8 -23.38 -6.73 -14.55
N PRO A 9 -22.31 -7.51 -14.29
CA PRO A 9 -21.37 -7.16 -13.22
C PRO A 9 -20.73 -5.81 -13.53
N SER A 10 -20.93 -4.85 -12.62
CA SER A 10 -20.36 -3.50 -12.70
C SER A 10 -18.84 -3.54 -12.93
N LEU A 11 -18.28 -2.53 -13.60
CA LEU A 11 -16.83 -2.46 -13.85
C LEU A 11 -15.99 -2.65 -12.57
N ILE A 12 -16.52 -2.16 -11.44
CA ILE A 12 -15.93 -2.30 -10.11
C ILE A 12 -15.86 -3.77 -9.67
N SER A 13 -16.92 -4.56 -9.89
CA SER A 13 -16.94 -5.98 -9.54
C SER A 13 -16.05 -6.83 -10.46
N ARG A 14 -15.86 -6.42 -11.72
CA ARG A 14 -14.90 -7.07 -12.63
C ARG A 14 -13.45 -6.79 -12.23
N VAL A 15 -13.13 -5.56 -11.81
CA VAL A 15 -11.78 -5.20 -11.34
C VAL A 15 -11.46 -5.86 -9.99
N LEU A 16 -12.44 -5.96 -9.08
CA LEU A 16 -12.29 -6.69 -7.82
C LEU A 16 -12.16 -8.22 -8.00
N ARG A 17 -12.62 -8.76 -9.14
CA ARG A 17 -12.52 -10.20 -9.45
C ARG A 17 -11.13 -10.64 -9.91
N ASP A 18 -10.29 -9.73 -10.41
CA ASP A 18 -8.92 -10.06 -10.84
C ASP A 18 -7.89 -9.45 -9.87
N PRO A 19 -7.49 -10.20 -8.82
CA PRO A 19 -6.56 -9.71 -7.79
C PRO A 19 -5.17 -9.40 -8.37
N VAL A 20 -4.79 -9.98 -9.51
CA VAL A 20 -3.52 -9.69 -10.18
C VAL A 20 -3.56 -8.29 -10.81
N ARG A 21 -4.66 -7.95 -11.51
CA ARG A 21 -4.84 -6.62 -12.10
C ARG A 21 -4.98 -5.54 -11.04
N LEU A 22 -5.75 -5.80 -9.98
CA LEU A 22 -5.90 -4.87 -8.86
C LEU A 22 -4.54 -4.57 -8.23
N ARG A 23 -3.75 -5.61 -7.96
CA ARG A 23 -2.39 -5.47 -7.41
C ARG A 23 -1.48 -4.65 -8.33
N ARG A 24 -1.45 -4.93 -9.63
CA ARG A 24 -0.62 -4.18 -10.60
C ARG A 24 -1.04 -2.71 -10.69
N GLY A 25 -2.34 -2.44 -10.79
CA GLY A 25 -2.87 -1.08 -10.83
C GLY A 25 -2.56 -0.30 -9.54
N ALA A 26 -2.68 -0.95 -8.38
CA ALA A 26 -2.36 -0.34 -7.10
C ALA A 26 -0.86 -0.05 -6.94
N TRP A 27 0.02 -0.90 -7.49
CA TRP A 27 1.47 -0.61 -7.55
C TRP A 27 1.81 0.58 -8.44
N LEU A 28 1.14 0.72 -9.59
CA LEU A 28 1.29 1.89 -10.44
C LEU A 28 0.78 3.16 -9.74
N ALA A 29 -0.34 3.07 -9.04
CA ALA A 29 -0.85 4.17 -8.22
C ALA A 29 0.11 4.52 -7.07
N ALA A 30 0.75 3.54 -6.43
CA ALA A 30 1.76 3.77 -5.40
C ALA A 30 2.98 4.51 -5.96
N LEU A 31 3.44 4.17 -7.16
CA LEU A 31 4.51 4.90 -7.83
C LEU A 31 4.09 6.35 -8.13
N ALA A 32 2.89 6.56 -8.67
CA ALA A 32 2.39 7.91 -8.94
C ALA A 32 2.26 8.76 -7.66
N VAL A 33 1.72 8.19 -6.58
CA VAL A 33 1.59 8.86 -5.28
C VAL A 33 2.96 9.14 -4.66
N SER A 34 3.91 8.21 -4.76
CA SER A 34 5.28 8.39 -4.22
C SER A 34 6.07 9.42 -5.01
N LEU A 35 5.91 9.49 -6.33
CA LEU A 35 6.47 10.55 -7.17
C LEU A 35 5.87 11.91 -6.79
N GLY A 36 4.56 11.97 -6.58
CA GLY A 36 3.88 13.16 -6.07
C GLY A 36 4.42 13.61 -4.71
N GLY A 37 4.63 12.67 -3.79
CA GLY A 37 5.23 12.94 -2.47
C GLY A 37 6.68 13.41 -2.55
N GLY A 38 7.47 12.84 -3.47
CA GLY A 38 8.84 13.29 -3.74
C GLY A 38 8.91 14.69 -4.31
N VAL A 39 8.02 15.05 -5.23
CA VAL A 39 7.92 16.40 -5.81
C VAL A 39 7.38 17.42 -4.79
N ALA A 40 6.44 17.02 -3.94
CA ALA A 40 5.91 17.87 -2.87
C ALA A 40 6.95 18.11 -1.75
N GLY A 41 7.80 17.11 -1.50
CA GLY A 41 8.84 17.14 -0.48
C GLY A 41 10.19 17.68 -0.96
N SER A 42 10.44 17.75 -2.27
CA SER A 42 11.52 18.57 -2.83
C SER A 42 11.06 20.02 -2.82
N GLY A 43 11.93 20.95 -2.42
CA GLY A 43 11.64 22.39 -2.43
C GLY A 43 11.29 22.98 -3.82
N TRP A 44 11.25 22.14 -4.86
CA TRP A 44 10.90 22.44 -6.24
C TRP A 44 9.44 22.88 -6.39
N ALA A 45 8.55 22.35 -5.56
CA ALA A 45 7.23 22.94 -5.36
C ALA A 45 7.39 24.18 -4.47
N ALA A 46 7.80 25.28 -5.11
CA ALA A 46 8.10 26.57 -4.49
C ALA A 46 7.17 26.92 -3.31
N VAL A 47 7.81 27.41 -2.23
CA VAL A 47 7.26 28.00 -1.01
C VAL A 47 5.80 28.49 -1.15
N GLY A 48 4.85 27.80 -0.51
CA GLY A 48 3.46 28.23 -0.47
C GLY A 48 2.44 27.16 -0.09
N SER A 49 1.18 27.57 0.03
CA SER A 49 0.02 26.72 0.37
C SER A 49 -0.20 25.56 -0.61
N PHE A 50 0.23 25.70 -1.87
CA PHE A 50 0.06 24.67 -2.90
C PHE A 50 0.85 23.39 -2.62
N ALA A 51 2.12 23.50 -2.23
CA ALA A 51 2.94 22.34 -1.88
C ALA A 51 2.37 21.59 -0.65
N ALA A 52 1.89 22.34 0.34
CA ALA A 52 1.23 21.77 1.52
C ALA A 52 -0.07 21.02 1.17
N ILE A 53 -0.90 21.56 0.27
CA ILE A 53 -2.12 20.90 -0.22
C ILE A 53 -1.77 19.63 -0.99
N LEU A 54 -0.78 19.68 -1.89
CA LEU A 54 -0.36 18.52 -2.68
C LEU A 54 0.20 17.41 -1.77
N MET A 55 1.00 17.79 -0.77
CA MET A 55 1.50 16.85 0.24
C MET A 55 0.37 16.23 1.06
N ALA A 56 -0.62 17.03 1.49
CA ALA A 56 -1.80 16.53 2.20
C ALA A 56 -2.61 15.54 1.35
N LEU A 57 -2.80 15.82 0.05
CA LEU A 57 -3.48 14.91 -0.87
C LEU A 57 -2.71 13.60 -1.07
N VAL A 58 -1.38 13.65 -1.19
CA VAL A 58 -0.53 12.45 -1.25
C VAL A 58 -0.76 11.58 -0.02
N TRP A 59 -0.68 12.15 1.19
CA TRP A 59 -0.89 11.42 2.44
C TRP A 59 -2.32 10.87 2.59
N LEU A 60 -3.32 11.57 2.06
CA LEU A 60 -4.71 11.10 2.05
C LEU A 60 -4.91 9.90 1.11
N LEU A 61 -4.16 9.84 0.00
CA LEU A 61 -4.20 8.74 -0.96
C LEU A 61 -3.41 7.50 -0.51
N VAL A 62 -2.38 7.66 0.32
CA VAL A 62 -1.57 6.54 0.87
C VAL A 62 -2.42 5.39 1.42
N PRO A 63 -3.38 5.59 2.34
CA PRO A 63 -4.18 4.49 2.89
C PRO A 63 -5.06 3.81 1.83
N VAL A 64 -5.60 4.56 0.87
CA VAL A 64 -6.43 4.02 -0.21
C VAL A 64 -5.61 3.09 -1.10
N VAL A 65 -4.42 3.54 -1.53
CA VAL A 65 -3.51 2.75 -2.36
C VAL A 65 -2.99 1.53 -1.60
N ALA A 66 -2.58 1.71 -0.35
CA ALA A 66 -2.10 0.63 0.51
C ALA A 66 -3.16 -0.47 0.71
N THR A 67 -4.43 -0.08 0.86
CA THR A 67 -5.55 -1.03 0.96
C THR A 67 -5.70 -1.86 -0.31
N GLY A 68 -5.60 -1.23 -1.49
CA GLY A 68 -5.65 -1.93 -2.78
C GLY A 68 -4.54 -2.97 -2.94
N ILE A 69 -3.30 -2.61 -2.57
CA ILE A 69 -2.16 -3.54 -2.60
C ILE A 69 -2.34 -4.65 -1.56
N GLY A 70 -2.67 -4.28 -0.32
CA GLY A 70 -2.81 -5.21 0.81
C GLY A 70 -3.92 -6.24 0.60
N MET A 71 -5.06 -5.84 0.04
CA MET A 71 -6.13 -6.78 -0.34
C MET A 71 -5.69 -7.73 -1.45
N GLY A 72 -4.92 -7.24 -2.43
CA GLY A 72 -4.31 -8.07 -3.46
C GLY A 72 -3.35 -9.10 -2.87
N ASP A 73 -2.49 -8.70 -1.93
CA ASP A 73 -1.56 -9.60 -1.25
C ASP A 73 -2.27 -10.59 -0.31
N ALA A 74 -3.32 -10.15 0.39
CA ALA A 74 -4.15 -11.02 1.22
C ALA A 74 -4.71 -12.21 0.42
N PHE A 75 -5.14 -11.99 -0.82
CA PHE A 75 -5.60 -13.06 -1.70
C PHE A 75 -4.53 -14.14 -1.92
N PHE A 76 -3.28 -13.76 -2.23
CA PHE A 76 -2.20 -14.72 -2.43
C PHE A 76 -1.80 -15.43 -1.13
N LEU A 77 -1.81 -14.71 -0.01
CA LEU A 77 -1.51 -15.25 1.31
C LEU A 77 -2.51 -16.31 1.76
N ARG A 78 -3.81 -16.11 1.46
CA ARG A 78 -4.86 -17.13 1.72
C ARG A 78 -4.58 -18.45 1.01
N HIS A 79 -3.95 -18.41 -0.16
CA HIS A 79 -3.57 -19.58 -0.94
C HIS A 79 -2.17 -20.11 -0.60
N GLY A 80 -1.54 -19.62 0.48
CA GLY A 80 -0.23 -20.07 0.96
C GLY A 80 0.96 -19.55 0.17
N ILE A 81 0.74 -18.62 -0.78
CA ILE A 81 1.79 -18.12 -1.66
C ILE A 81 2.31 -16.77 -1.14
N GLY A 82 3.63 -16.65 -1.02
CA GLY A 82 4.28 -15.33 -0.86
C GLY A 82 4.35 -14.78 0.57
N GLN A 83 4.01 -15.56 1.61
CA GLN A 83 4.08 -15.11 3.00
C GLN A 83 5.47 -14.60 3.41
N ARG A 84 6.53 -15.32 3.05
CA ARG A 84 7.91 -14.89 3.32
C ARG A 84 8.23 -13.57 2.63
N ARG A 85 7.76 -13.38 1.39
CA ARG A 85 7.98 -12.15 0.62
C ARG A 85 7.28 -10.95 1.26
N VAL A 86 6.01 -11.08 1.66
CA VAL A 86 5.27 -9.99 2.32
C VAL A 86 5.89 -9.65 3.67
N THR A 87 6.36 -10.64 4.42
CA THR A 87 7.04 -10.41 5.71
C THR A 87 8.39 -9.69 5.52
N ILE A 88 9.21 -10.11 4.55
CA ILE A 88 10.47 -9.43 4.21
C ILE A 88 10.19 -7.98 3.78
N MET A 89 9.15 -7.78 2.97
CA MET A 89 8.75 -6.46 2.51
C MET A 89 8.32 -5.54 3.67
N LEU A 90 7.61 -6.08 4.67
CA LEU A 90 7.26 -5.35 5.90
C LEU A 90 8.52 -4.91 6.66
N VAL A 91 9.49 -5.80 6.83
CA VAL A 91 10.74 -5.46 7.54
C VAL A 91 11.54 -4.42 6.77
N LEU A 92 11.75 -4.63 5.45
CA LEU A 92 12.50 -3.70 4.61
C LEU A 92 11.85 -2.32 4.54
N SER A 93 10.52 -2.26 4.43
CA SER A 93 9.80 -0.97 4.42
C SER A 93 9.90 -0.26 5.77
N THR A 94 9.86 -0.99 6.89
CA THR A 94 10.08 -0.40 8.22
C THR A 94 11.48 0.21 8.34
N VAL A 95 12.51 -0.54 7.93
CA VAL A 95 13.91 -0.07 7.95
C VAL A 95 14.09 1.12 7.03
N ALA A 96 13.56 1.06 5.80
CA ALA A 96 13.63 2.17 4.85
C ALA A 96 12.95 3.43 5.38
N ALA A 97 11.77 3.32 5.99
CA ALA A 97 11.08 4.46 6.59
C ALA A 97 11.90 5.07 7.73
N LEU A 98 12.46 4.26 8.63
CA LEU A 98 13.30 4.72 9.73
C LEU A 98 14.55 5.44 9.22
N VAL A 99 15.26 4.84 8.26
CA VAL A 99 16.45 5.45 7.64
C VAL A 99 16.09 6.77 6.97
N SER A 100 15.01 6.83 6.18
CA SER A 100 14.56 8.07 5.56
C SER A 100 14.25 9.16 6.59
N CYS A 101 13.57 8.82 7.69
CA CYS A 101 13.29 9.77 8.77
C CYS A 101 14.56 10.29 9.44
N VAL A 102 15.51 9.41 9.77
CA VAL A 102 16.78 9.80 10.40
C VAL A 102 17.59 10.71 9.47
N VAL A 103 17.71 10.36 8.19
CA VAL A 103 18.44 11.16 7.21
C VAL A 103 17.76 12.51 7.02
N LEU A 104 16.43 12.57 6.88
CA LEU A 104 15.69 13.83 6.78
C LEU A 104 15.88 14.73 8.02
N ALA A 105 15.94 14.14 9.22
CA ALA A 105 16.15 14.89 10.45
C ALA A 105 17.58 15.45 10.60
N VAL A 106 18.59 14.72 10.11
CA VAL A 106 20.01 15.11 10.22
C VAL A 106 20.47 16.01 9.07
N ALA A 107 19.89 15.87 7.88
CA ALA A 107 20.34 16.54 6.68
C ALA A 107 20.04 18.05 6.64
N SER A 108 19.65 18.69 7.73
CA SER A 108 19.21 20.10 7.80
C SER A 108 20.36 21.13 7.68
N ARG A 109 21.07 21.21 6.53
CA ARG A 109 21.98 22.33 6.17
C ARG A 109 22.01 22.60 4.64
N PRO A 110 22.15 23.87 4.20
CA PRO A 110 21.66 24.33 2.90
C PRO A 110 22.68 24.15 1.77
N GLU A 111 22.29 23.52 0.67
CA GLU A 111 22.82 23.69 -0.69
C GLU A 111 21.84 23.06 -1.71
N SER A 112 21.83 23.50 -2.96
CA SER A 112 20.90 23.07 -4.02
C SER A 112 20.88 21.55 -4.28
N GLN A 113 21.92 20.81 -3.90
CA GLN A 113 21.95 19.34 -3.95
C GLN A 113 20.98 18.68 -2.95
N GLN A 114 20.59 19.41 -1.90
CA GLN A 114 19.71 18.94 -0.84
C GLN A 114 18.25 18.81 -1.30
N GLU A 115 17.81 19.55 -2.33
CA GLU A 115 16.43 19.49 -2.80
C GLU A 115 16.11 18.20 -3.56
N LEU A 116 17.06 17.73 -4.37
CA LEU A 116 16.97 16.43 -5.04
C LEU A 116 17.04 15.30 -4.02
N LEU A 117 17.93 15.44 -3.03
CA LEU A 117 18.05 14.48 -1.95
C LEU A 117 16.79 14.41 -1.08
N SER A 118 16.21 15.56 -0.70
CA SER A 118 14.98 15.61 0.10
C SER A 118 13.81 15.00 -0.67
N GLY A 119 13.65 15.33 -1.96
CA GLY A 119 12.63 14.73 -2.80
C GLY A 119 12.77 13.21 -2.93
N ALA A 120 13.99 12.71 -3.13
CA ALA A 120 14.26 11.27 -3.16
C ALA A 120 13.94 10.59 -1.84
N LEU A 121 14.28 11.22 -0.70
CA LEU A 121 13.98 10.70 0.64
C LEU A 121 12.47 10.70 0.92
N TYR A 122 11.73 11.75 0.52
CA TYR A 122 10.27 11.79 0.63
C TYR A 122 9.61 10.75 -0.26
N LEU A 123 10.09 10.55 -1.49
CA LEU A 123 9.62 9.47 -2.36
C LEU A 123 9.82 8.11 -1.71
N LEU A 124 11.03 7.83 -1.21
CA LEU A 124 11.37 6.59 -0.51
C LEU A 124 10.51 6.39 0.74
N LEU A 125 10.31 7.45 1.53
CA LEU A 125 9.47 7.42 2.72
C LEU A 125 8.01 7.09 2.37
N THR A 126 7.46 7.75 1.36
CA THR A 126 6.06 7.54 0.93
C THR A 126 5.87 6.11 0.43
N LEU A 127 6.79 5.62 -0.40
CA LEU A 127 6.77 4.23 -0.90
C LEU A 127 6.91 3.21 0.25
N ALA A 128 7.78 3.50 1.21
CA ALA A 128 7.99 2.67 2.39
C ALA A 128 6.72 2.59 3.24
N VAL A 129 6.06 3.72 3.52
CA VAL A 129 4.80 3.73 4.30
C VAL A 129 3.68 2.99 3.57
N ILE A 130 3.51 3.22 2.26
CA ILE A 130 2.53 2.48 1.44
C ILE A 130 2.80 0.97 1.52
N SER A 131 4.05 0.56 1.33
CA SER A 131 4.46 -0.85 1.35
C SER A 131 4.26 -1.48 2.73
N TRP A 132 4.55 -0.73 3.80
CA TRP A 132 4.37 -1.16 5.17
C TRP A 132 2.89 -1.38 5.49
N LEU A 133 2.04 -0.39 5.20
CA LEU A 133 0.58 -0.49 5.39
C LEU A 133 -0.01 -1.64 4.57
N ALA A 134 0.39 -1.77 3.30
CA ALA A 134 -0.07 -2.85 2.43
C ALA A 134 0.30 -4.22 3.01
N ALA A 135 1.52 -4.40 3.51
CA ALA A 135 1.95 -5.65 4.12
C ALA A 135 1.20 -5.95 5.43
N VAL A 136 0.92 -4.94 6.26
CA VAL A 136 0.09 -5.10 7.47
C VAL A 136 -1.32 -5.56 7.11
N ILE A 137 -1.97 -4.90 6.14
CA ILE A 137 -3.32 -5.27 5.68
C ILE A 137 -3.31 -6.67 5.08
N GLY A 138 -2.33 -6.97 4.22
CA GLY A 138 -2.16 -8.28 3.59
C GLY A 138 -2.02 -9.41 4.60
N LEU A 139 -1.14 -9.24 5.60
CA LEU A 139 -0.94 -10.23 6.66
C LEU A 139 -2.17 -10.34 7.58
N GLY A 140 -2.79 -9.23 7.94
CA GLY A 140 -3.98 -9.20 8.81
C GLY A 140 -5.15 -9.95 8.18
N VAL A 141 -5.50 -9.60 6.95
CA VAL A 141 -6.65 -10.18 6.22
C VAL A 141 -6.32 -11.56 5.64
N GLY A 142 -5.07 -11.79 5.25
CA GLY A 142 -4.62 -13.07 4.67
C GLY A 142 -4.53 -14.18 5.71
N ARG A 143 -4.04 -13.89 6.92
CA ARG A 143 -3.95 -14.89 8.00
C ARG A 143 -5.27 -15.13 8.72
N SER A 144 -6.12 -14.10 8.89
CA SER A 144 -7.40 -14.25 9.58
C SER A 144 -8.26 -15.34 8.94
N ASP A 145 -8.36 -15.31 7.61
CA ASP A 145 -9.23 -16.20 6.85
C ASP A 145 -8.69 -17.63 6.79
N GLY A 146 -7.37 -17.79 6.73
CA GLY A 146 -6.72 -19.10 6.82
C GLY A 146 -6.88 -19.75 8.20
N TYR A 147 -6.93 -18.96 9.27
CA TYR A 147 -7.25 -19.45 10.61
C TYR A 147 -8.72 -19.82 10.76
N LEU A 148 -9.62 -18.94 10.28
CA LEU A 148 -11.07 -19.14 10.36
C LEU A 148 -11.51 -20.37 9.56
N SER A 149 -10.99 -20.56 8.34
CA SER A 149 -11.32 -21.72 7.51
C SER A 149 -10.88 -23.04 8.15
N ARG A 150 -9.65 -23.11 8.70
CA ARG A 150 -9.19 -24.29 9.45
C ARG A 150 -10.00 -24.52 10.71
N ARG A 151 -10.42 -23.45 11.40
CA ARG A 151 -11.24 -23.58 12.61
C ARG A 151 -12.64 -24.08 12.29
N ILE A 152 -13.25 -23.61 11.21
CA ILE A 152 -14.55 -24.09 10.73
C ILE A 152 -14.44 -25.57 10.33
N GLN A 153 -13.44 -25.95 9.52
CA GLN A 153 -13.21 -27.35 9.15
C GLN A 153 -13.03 -28.25 10.37
N ASN A 154 -12.24 -27.83 11.36
CA ASN A 154 -12.07 -28.58 12.60
C ASN A 154 -13.35 -28.71 13.46
N VAL A 155 -14.32 -27.82 13.31
CA VAL A 155 -15.63 -27.92 13.99
C VAL A 155 -16.56 -28.85 13.21
N ASP A 156 -16.56 -28.72 11.88
CA ASP A 156 -17.33 -29.57 10.95
C ASP A 156 -16.89 -31.04 11.03
N ASP A 157 -15.58 -31.30 11.02
CA ASP A 157 -14.98 -32.64 11.17
C ASP A 157 -15.27 -33.28 12.54
N ARG A 158 -15.59 -32.46 13.56
CA ARG A 158 -15.99 -32.94 14.90
C ARG A 158 -17.49 -33.20 15.01
N GLY A 159 -18.26 -33.01 13.94
CA GLY A 159 -19.66 -33.42 13.84
C GLY A 159 -20.62 -32.70 14.79
N TRP A 160 -20.36 -31.43 15.09
CA TRP A 160 -21.28 -30.56 15.84
C TRP A 160 -22.37 -29.99 14.94
#